data_AF-A0A5P9D3C1-F1
#
_entry.id   AF-A0A5P9D3C1-F1
#
_cell.length_a   1.000
_cell.length_b   1.000
_cell.length_c   1.000
_cell.angle_alpha   90.00
_cell.angle_beta   90.00
_cell.angle_gamma   90.00
#
_symmetry.space_group_name_H-M   'P 1'
#
loop_
_entity.id
_entity.type
_entity.pdbx_description
1 polymer ?
#
loop_
_entity_poly.entity_id
_entity_poly.type
_entity_poly.pdbx_seq_one_letter_code
_entity_poly.pdbx_strand_id
1 'polypeptide(L)'
;MINSSIGITGSVGRWGKNDQLDVVAVQTRLNELMGGSRTNLVPDGISGRKTRGMIADFQISVVGFRKPDSRVDPAGRTIIAMNDPNSASVWQRMSIPDLPDDNGPSGGGSSEKPKVDPKPATRPTMVPRALTDKEIAATKPGGFLRFADAASPGGFATVKAGETWLAPEGKRLIIHAIEYETREDGKLKPNGIITYQQITSDIATAKEGVIYRQNREGFVTDILYAGIAHAGKKLKSTQVLIEMEMEFLLAVASANPFVFAADVGLKVAEWTAKNKDNFPKWAKAISLVLAARKTLKTYAPTLWDKIVDAALFAAWKGTKAAVAMFGEDVARNIPDAMAGDTKKITKLAGSLLGSIGKSGFNARMTALRLVWTILSTVAMKALTSIPAAVKITAAEKKKAALDLVLSLKKAGVALTEGDAATIVEEVVKNADEVNDAIKKLKAGYDAIR
;
A
#
# COMPACT_ATOMS: atom_id res chain seq x y z
N MET A 1 -5.83 -41.02 -16.63
CA MET A 1 -6.42 -40.15 -15.59
C MET A 1 -5.31 -39.27 -15.05
N ILE A 2 -5.52 -37.95 -15.00
CA ILE A 2 -4.54 -37.01 -14.48
C ILE A 2 -4.81 -36.86 -12.97
N ASN A 3 -4.02 -37.51 -12.12
CA ASN A 3 -4.24 -37.56 -10.66
C ASN A 3 -3.48 -36.48 -9.87
N SER A 4 -2.82 -35.53 -10.53
CA SER A 4 -2.09 -34.45 -9.87
C SER A 4 -3.00 -33.24 -9.64
N SER A 5 -3.10 -32.76 -8.40
CA SER A 5 -3.60 -31.41 -8.08
C SER A 5 -2.42 -30.46 -7.92
N ILE A 6 -2.53 -29.23 -8.42
CA ILE A 6 -1.52 -28.18 -8.21
C ILE A 6 -1.91 -27.23 -7.08
N GLY A 7 -0.91 -26.73 -6.36
CA GLY A 7 -1.03 -25.62 -5.42
C GLY A 7 -0.02 -24.53 -5.80
N ILE A 8 -0.40 -23.26 -5.62
CA ILE A 8 0.50 -22.11 -5.82
C ILE A 8 0.54 -21.27 -4.55
N THR A 9 1.72 -20.71 -4.24
CA THR A 9 1.93 -19.87 -3.04
C THR A 9 1.59 -18.40 -3.30
N GLY A 10 1.80 -17.95 -4.54
CA GLY A 10 1.52 -16.61 -5.03
C GLY A 10 0.68 -16.64 -6.30
N SER A 11 0.22 -15.46 -6.73
CA SER A 11 -0.55 -15.32 -7.96
C SER A 11 0.33 -15.43 -9.20
N VAL A 12 -0.15 -16.13 -10.23
CA VAL A 12 0.53 -16.35 -11.51
C VAL A 12 -0.26 -15.69 -12.63
N GLY A 13 0.41 -14.99 -13.55
CA GLY A 13 -0.19 -14.36 -14.71
C GLY A 13 -0.10 -12.83 -14.69
N ARG A 14 -1.11 -12.16 -15.26
CA ARG A 14 -1.15 -10.69 -15.39
C ARG A 14 -1.19 -10.04 -14.01
N TRP A 15 -0.19 -9.20 -13.72
CA TRP A 15 -0.02 -8.53 -12.42
C TRP A 15 0.13 -9.50 -11.22
N GLY A 16 0.41 -10.77 -11.47
CA GLY A 16 0.70 -11.75 -10.44
C GLY A 16 2.09 -11.55 -9.83
N LYS A 17 2.33 -12.20 -8.68
CA LYS A 17 3.67 -12.28 -8.08
C LYS A 17 4.66 -13.01 -9.00
N ASN A 18 4.17 -14.01 -9.74
CA ASN A 18 4.92 -14.78 -10.74
C ASN A 18 6.20 -15.42 -10.16
N ASP A 19 6.08 -16.01 -8.96
CA ASP A 19 7.17 -16.83 -8.41
C ASP A 19 7.46 -18.01 -9.36
N GLN A 20 8.74 -18.26 -9.64
CA GLN A 20 9.16 -19.18 -10.70
C GLN A 20 8.53 -20.58 -10.57
N LEU A 21 8.52 -21.15 -9.35
CA LEU A 21 7.95 -22.47 -9.08
C LEU A 21 6.44 -22.53 -9.32
N ASP A 22 5.71 -21.49 -8.93
CA ASP A 22 4.26 -21.41 -9.17
C ASP A 22 3.95 -21.29 -10.67
N VAL A 23 4.77 -20.53 -11.41
CA VAL A 23 4.63 -20.38 -12.86
C VAL A 23 4.88 -21.72 -13.57
N VAL A 24 5.94 -22.46 -13.20
CA VAL A 24 6.22 -23.80 -13.74
C VAL A 24 5.06 -24.75 -13.46
N ALA A 25 4.51 -24.75 -12.24
CA ALA A 25 3.38 -25.58 -11.87
C ALA A 25 2.14 -25.28 -12.73
N VAL A 26 1.82 -23.99 -12.94
CA VAL A 26 0.69 -23.57 -13.79
C VAL A 26 0.93 -23.92 -15.26
N GLN A 27 2.14 -23.69 -15.79
CA GLN A 27 2.48 -24.05 -17.19
C GLN A 27 2.36 -25.55 -17.43
N THR A 28 2.93 -26.35 -16.52
CA THR A 28 2.87 -27.82 -16.58
C THR A 28 1.42 -28.28 -16.54
N ARG A 29 0.61 -27.74 -15.63
CA ARG A 29 -0.80 -28.12 -15.51
C ARG A 29 -1.62 -27.74 -16.73
N LEU A 30 -1.40 -26.56 -17.31
CA LEU A 30 -2.06 -26.17 -18.55
C LEU A 30 -1.72 -27.16 -19.68
N ASN A 31 -0.46 -27.59 -19.78
CA ASN A 31 -0.03 -28.59 -20.78
C ASN A 31 -0.70 -29.95 -20.57
N GLU A 32 -0.87 -30.40 -19.32
CA GLU A 32 -1.57 -31.65 -19.00
C GLU A 32 -3.06 -31.60 -19.37
N LEU A 33 -3.70 -30.45 -19.17
CA LEU A 33 -5.14 -30.28 -19.40
C LEU A 33 -5.49 -30.01 -20.87
N MET A 34 -4.57 -29.40 -21.63
CA MET A 34 -4.83 -29.08 -23.04
C MET A 34 -4.78 -30.34 -23.92
N GLY A 35 -5.66 -30.41 -24.91
CA GLY A 35 -5.59 -31.42 -25.97
C GLY A 35 -4.59 -31.03 -27.05
N GLY A 36 -4.37 -31.92 -28.03
CA GLY A 36 -3.41 -31.70 -29.12
C GLY A 36 -3.71 -30.53 -30.07
N SER A 37 -4.82 -29.81 -29.90
CA SER A 37 -5.17 -28.63 -30.72
C SER A 37 -4.41 -27.36 -30.33
N ARG A 38 -3.71 -27.36 -29.19
CA ARG A 38 -2.98 -26.19 -28.67
C ARG A 38 -1.48 -26.46 -28.65
N THR A 39 -0.68 -25.41 -28.85
CA THR A 39 0.77 -25.49 -28.70
C THR A 39 1.15 -25.54 -27.23
N ASN A 40 1.88 -26.58 -26.83
CA ASN A 40 2.39 -26.71 -25.47
C ASN A 40 3.27 -25.52 -25.07
N LEU A 41 3.11 -25.07 -23.83
CA LEU A 41 4.01 -24.11 -23.19
C LEU A 41 5.33 -24.79 -22.82
N VAL A 42 6.42 -24.03 -22.79
CA VAL A 42 7.66 -24.48 -22.15
C VAL A 42 7.54 -24.17 -20.65
N PRO A 43 7.66 -25.15 -19.74
CA PRO A 43 7.62 -24.91 -18.29
C PRO A 43 8.89 -24.23 -17.77
N ASP A 44 9.13 -22.99 -18.21
CA ASP A 44 10.34 -22.21 -17.93
C ASP A 44 10.23 -21.33 -16.66
N GLY A 45 9.04 -21.25 -16.07
CA GLY A 45 8.77 -20.39 -14.93
C GLY A 45 8.63 -18.91 -15.28
N ILE A 46 8.51 -18.58 -16.58
CA ILE A 46 8.34 -17.21 -17.07
C ILE A 46 6.88 -16.98 -17.49
N SER A 47 6.21 -16.04 -16.81
CA SER A 47 4.82 -15.66 -17.07
C SER A 47 4.69 -14.69 -18.27
N GLY A 48 5.17 -15.15 -19.43
CA GLY A 48 5.23 -14.36 -20.67
C GLY A 48 3.87 -14.15 -21.35
N ARG A 49 3.89 -13.61 -22.57
CA ARG A 49 2.66 -13.40 -23.38
C ARG A 49 1.93 -14.73 -23.66
N LYS A 50 2.68 -15.81 -23.95
CA LYS A 50 2.11 -17.15 -24.22
C LYS A 50 1.42 -17.74 -22.99
N THR A 51 2.09 -17.76 -21.83
CA THR A 51 1.52 -18.24 -20.57
C THR A 51 0.24 -17.48 -20.20
N ARG A 52 0.26 -16.14 -20.26
CA ARG A 52 -0.93 -15.31 -19.97
C ARG A 52 -2.07 -15.55 -20.96
N GLY A 53 -1.75 -15.68 -22.26
CA GLY A 53 -2.75 -16.02 -23.28
C GLY A 53 -3.42 -17.38 -23.02
N MET A 54 -2.63 -18.39 -22.63
CA MET A 54 -3.14 -19.72 -22.31
C MET A 54 -4.02 -19.73 -21.04
N ILE A 55 -3.65 -18.95 -20.01
CA ILE A 55 -4.50 -18.75 -18.83
C ILE A 55 -5.83 -18.11 -19.24
N ALA A 56 -5.80 -17.10 -20.11
CA ALA A 56 -7.01 -16.43 -20.58
C ALA A 56 -7.94 -17.37 -21.37
N ASP A 57 -7.37 -18.18 -22.27
CA ASP A 57 -8.12 -19.19 -23.04
C ASP A 57 -8.79 -20.23 -22.13
N PHE A 58 -8.05 -20.74 -21.14
CA PHE A 58 -8.59 -21.67 -20.14
C PHE A 58 -9.74 -21.03 -19.33
N GLN A 59 -9.58 -19.77 -18.92
CA GLN A 59 -10.60 -19.03 -18.17
C GLN A 59 -11.89 -18.83 -18.97
N ILE A 60 -11.78 -18.53 -20.27
CA ILE A 60 -12.95 -18.42 -21.14
C ILE A 60 -13.60 -19.80 -21.30
N SER A 61 -12.80 -20.79 -21.73
CA SER A 61 -13.29 -22.07 -22.20
C SER A 61 -13.82 -22.98 -21.09
N VAL A 62 -13.17 -22.96 -19.92
CA VAL A 62 -13.45 -23.87 -18.81
C VAL A 62 -14.14 -23.16 -17.66
N VAL A 63 -13.60 -22.01 -17.24
CA VAL A 63 -14.13 -21.29 -16.06
C VAL A 63 -15.40 -20.48 -16.41
N GLY A 64 -15.61 -20.18 -17.70
CA GLY A 64 -16.76 -19.43 -18.20
C GLY A 64 -16.65 -17.91 -18.00
N PHE A 65 -15.43 -17.37 -17.92
CA PHE A 65 -15.23 -15.92 -17.80
C PHE A 65 -15.49 -15.21 -19.12
N ARG A 66 -16.42 -14.24 -19.12
CA ARG A 66 -16.69 -13.39 -20.29
C ARG A 66 -15.55 -12.43 -20.62
N LYS A 67 -14.77 -12.04 -19.61
CA LYS A 67 -13.61 -11.16 -19.71
C LYS A 67 -12.48 -11.77 -18.89
N PRO A 68 -11.65 -12.65 -19.46
CA PRO A 68 -10.57 -13.27 -18.70
C PRO A 68 -9.56 -12.21 -18.24
N ASP A 69 -9.05 -12.36 -17.03
CA ASP A 69 -8.04 -11.46 -16.47
C ASP A 69 -6.60 -11.95 -16.72
N SER A 70 -6.45 -13.17 -17.25
CA SER A 70 -5.16 -13.82 -17.48
C SER A 70 -4.36 -14.05 -16.18
N ARG A 71 -5.04 -14.32 -15.06
CA ARG A 71 -4.46 -14.49 -13.73
C ARG A 71 -5.00 -15.71 -12.98
N VAL A 72 -4.11 -16.39 -12.27
CA VAL A 72 -4.40 -17.53 -11.40
C VAL A 72 -4.02 -17.11 -9.98
N ASP A 73 -5.00 -16.94 -9.10
CA ASP A 73 -4.77 -16.62 -7.68
C ASP A 73 -4.83 -17.89 -6.81
N PRO A 74 -4.05 -17.94 -5.69
CA PRO A 74 -4.20 -18.99 -4.69
C PRO A 74 -5.66 -19.08 -4.21
N ALA A 75 -6.21 -20.29 -4.18
CA ALA A 75 -7.62 -20.55 -3.86
C ALA A 75 -8.65 -19.84 -4.78
N GLY A 76 -8.23 -19.28 -5.92
CA GLY A 76 -9.11 -18.67 -6.90
C GLY A 76 -9.88 -19.68 -7.75
N ARG A 77 -10.92 -19.22 -8.44
CA ARG A 77 -11.75 -20.07 -9.33
C ARG A 77 -10.92 -20.75 -10.41
N THR A 78 -9.92 -20.07 -10.97
CA THR A 78 -9.06 -20.61 -12.03
C THR A 78 -8.28 -21.84 -11.54
N ILE A 79 -7.66 -21.79 -10.35
CA ILE A 79 -6.88 -22.92 -9.83
C ILE A 79 -7.78 -24.08 -9.37
N ILE A 80 -8.96 -23.78 -8.82
CA ILE A 80 -9.96 -24.80 -8.51
C ILE A 80 -10.37 -25.56 -9.78
N ALA A 81 -10.65 -24.84 -10.87
CA ALA A 81 -10.96 -25.45 -12.16
C ALA A 81 -9.78 -26.25 -12.72
N MET A 82 -8.54 -25.77 -12.60
CA MET A 82 -7.35 -26.55 -13.02
C MET A 82 -7.22 -27.89 -12.26
N ASN A 83 -7.70 -27.97 -11.04
CA ASN A 83 -7.68 -29.17 -10.21
C ASN A 83 -8.92 -30.08 -10.40
N ASP A 84 -9.92 -29.65 -11.15
CA ASP A 84 -11.09 -30.48 -11.50
C ASP A 84 -10.72 -31.47 -12.61
N PRO A 85 -10.86 -32.80 -12.38
CA PRO A 85 -10.61 -33.83 -13.40
C PRO A 85 -11.42 -33.65 -14.69
N ASN A 86 -12.58 -32.97 -14.64
CA ASN A 86 -13.44 -32.76 -15.80
C ASN A 86 -12.96 -31.61 -16.71
N SER A 87 -12.07 -30.74 -16.22
CA SER A 87 -11.63 -29.55 -16.97
C SER A 87 -10.91 -29.90 -18.27
N ALA A 88 -10.16 -31.00 -18.31
CA ALA A 88 -9.52 -31.48 -19.54
C ALA A 88 -10.57 -31.76 -20.63
N SER A 89 -11.61 -32.53 -20.30
CA SER A 89 -12.69 -32.88 -21.23
C SER A 89 -13.51 -31.66 -21.69
N VAL A 90 -13.69 -30.65 -20.83
CA VAL A 90 -14.35 -29.40 -21.22
C VAL A 90 -13.46 -28.60 -22.16
N TRP A 91 -12.19 -28.40 -21.82
CA TRP A 91 -11.28 -27.58 -22.60
C TRP A 91 -10.99 -28.16 -23.99
N GLN A 92 -10.86 -29.48 -24.07
CA GLN A 92 -10.64 -30.21 -25.32
C GLN A 92 -11.83 -30.07 -26.28
N ARG A 93 -13.07 -30.10 -25.77
CA ARG A 93 -14.29 -29.93 -26.57
C ARG A 93 -14.51 -28.51 -27.06
N MET A 94 -14.00 -27.52 -26.33
CA MET A 94 -14.08 -26.10 -26.69
C MET A 94 -12.96 -25.68 -27.67
N SER A 95 -12.30 -26.64 -28.33
CA SER A 95 -11.33 -26.35 -29.39
C SER A 95 -11.99 -25.51 -30.47
N ILE A 96 -11.46 -24.30 -30.63
CA ILE A 96 -11.87 -23.26 -31.56
C ILE A 96 -11.88 -23.84 -32.99
N PRO A 97 -12.92 -23.59 -33.82
CA PRO A 97 -12.87 -23.85 -35.26
C PRO A 97 -11.66 -23.12 -35.86
N ASP A 98 -10.85 -23.81 -36.68
CA ASP A 98 -9.59 -23.31 -37.26
C ASP A 98 -9.58 -21.79 -37.45
N LEU A 99 -8.74 -21.10 -36.66
CA LEU A 99 -8.39 -19.72 -36.97
C LEU A 99 -7.70 -19.75 -38.33
N PRO A 100 -8.13 -18.95 -39.31
CA PRO A 100 -7.50 -18.93 -40.63
C PRO A 100 -6.01 -18.63 -40.47
N ASP A 101 -5.18 -19.51 -41.01
CA ASP A 101 -3.73 -19.35 -41.07
C ASP A 101 -3.39 -17.95 -41.61
N ASP A 102 -2.74 -17.13 -40.78
CA ASP A 102 -2.13 -15.86 -41.19
C ASP A 102 -0.81 -16.11 -41.94
N ASN A 103 -0.85 -17.04 -42.90
CA ASN A 103 0.18 -17.20 -43.92
C ASN A 103 -0.22 -16.38 -45.15
N GLY A 104 -0.25 -15.06 -44.97
CA GLY A 104 -0.26 -14.11 -46.08
C GLY A 104 1.05 -14.19 -46.88
N PRO A 105 0.99 -13.97 -48.21
CA PRO A 105 2.06 -14.36 -49.13
C PRO A 105 3.32 -13.50 -48.98
N SER A 106 4.45 -14.18 -48.87
CA SER A 106 5.77 -13.66 -49.17
C SER A 106 5.83 -13.30 -50.66
N GLY A 107 5.46 -12.05 -50.98
CA GLY A 107 5.51 -11.47 -52.31
C GLY A 107 6.58 -10.38 -52.38
N GLY A 108 7.73 -10.72 -52.96
CA GLY A 108 8.77 -9.76 -53.31
C GLY A 108 8.26 -8.75 -54.34
N GLY A 109 8.62 -7.47 -54.12
CA GLY A 109 8.29 -6.39 -55.03
C GLY A 109 9.09 -5.13 -54.67
N SER A 110 10.21 -4.96 -55.35
CA SER A 110 11.01 -3.74 -55.38
C SER A 110 10.19 -2.59 -55.98
N SER A 111 9.93 -1.54 -55.21
CA SER A 111 9.62 -0.23 -55.77
C SER A 111 10.14 0.87 -54.84
N GLU A 112 11.19 1.52 -55.34
CA GLU A 112 11.78 2.76 -54.88
C GLU A 112 10.70 3.85 -54.74
N LYS A 113 10.64 4.50 -53.57
CA LYS A 113 9.83 5.71 -53.32
C LYS A 113 10.68 6.80 -52.65
N PRO A 114 10.38 8.09 -52.92
CA PRO A 114 11.31 9.19 -52.74
C PRO A 114 11.48 9.56 -51.26
N LYS A 115 12.71 9.91 -50.89
CA LYS A 115 13.04 10.60 -49.63
C LYS A 115 12.32 11.95 -49.59
N VAL A 116 11.28 12.04 -48.75
CA VAL A 116 10.81 13.31 -48.20
C VAL A 116 11.12 13.23 -46.71
N ASP A 117 12.03 14.08 -46.25
CA ASP A 117 12.39 14.15 -44.83
C ASP A 117 11.18 14.63 -44.01
N PRO A 118 10.63 13.82 -43.08
CA PRO A 118 9.58 14.30 -42.20
C PRO A 118 10.21 15.25 -41.17
N LYS A 119 9.83 16.53 -41.25
CA LYS A 119 10.10 17.50 -40.21
C LYS A 119 9.56 16.94 -38.87
N PRO A 120 10.38 16.80 -37.82
CA PRO A 120 9.95 16.16 -36.58
C PRO A 120 8.82 16.96 -35.95
N ALA A 121 7.66 16.32 -35.75
CA ALA A 121 6.59 16.85 -34.92
C ALA A 121 7.12 16.92 -33.48
N THR A 122 7.31 18.13 -32.98
CA THR A 122 7.72 18.39 -31.59
C THR A 122 6.64 17.83 -30.66
N ARG A 123 6.98 16.80 -29.87
CA ARG A 123 6.09 16.31 -28.82
C ARG A 123 5.77 17.47 -27.85
N PRO A 124 4.50 17.68 -27.47
CA PRO A 124 4.17 18.70 -26.48
C PRO A 124 4.87 18.39 -25.15
N THR A 125 5.61 19.36 -24.62
CA THR A 125 6.41 19.23 -23.40
C THR A 125 5.52 19.34 -22.17
N MET A 126 5.77 18.49 -21.15
CA MET A 126 5.13 18.60 -19.83
C MET A 126 5.52 19.90 -19.08
N VAL A 127 6.61 20.55 -19.50
CA VAL A 127 7.12 21.78 -18.90
C VAL A 127 6.39 23.00 -19.48
N PRO A 128 6.00 24.00 -18.64
CA PRO A 128 5.43 25.25 -19.13
C PRO A 128 6.38 25.96 -20.10
N ARG A 129 5.86 26.39 -21.26
CA ARG A 129 6.60 27.22 -22.22
C ARG A 129 6.01 28.63 -22.24
N ALA A 130 6.84 29.64 -22.01
CA ALA A 130 6.42 31.03 -22.19
C ALA A 130 6.05 31.30 -23.66
N LEU A 131 4.93 31.99 -23.88
CA LEU A 131 4.49 32.42 -25.20
C LEU A 131 5.13 33.76 -25.58
N THR A 132 5.43 33.91 -26.86
CA THR A 132 5.84 35.19 -27.46
C THR A 132 4.63 36.09 -27.72
N ASP A 133 4.83 37.41 -27.86
CA ASP A 133 3.75 38.37 -28.14
C ASP A 133 2.94 37.99 -29.39
N LYS A 134 3.62 37.46 -30.42
CA LYS A 134 2.98 36.98 -31.65
C LYS A 134 2.07 35.78 -31.40
N GLU A 135 2.47 34.86 -30.52
CA GLU A 135 1.66 33.70 -30.14
C GLU A 135 0.48 34.09 -29.22
N ILE A 136 0.68 35.10 -28.37
CA ILE A 136 -0.38 35.69 -27.53
C ILE A 136 -1.43 36.35 -28.42
N ALA A 137 -1.03 37.20 -29.37
CA ALA A 137 -1.93 37.84 -30.31
C ALA A 137 -2.69 36.84 -31.21
N ALA A 138 -2.09 35.68 -31.50
CA ALA A 138 -2.72 34.60 -32.27
C ALA A 138 -3.64 33.70 -31.41
N THR A 139 -3.61 33.82 -30.08
CA THR A 139 -4.44 33.02 -29.19
C THR A 139 -5.84 33.61 -29.16
N LYS A 140 -6.80 32.93 -29.79
CA LYS A 140 -8.21 33.32 -29.71
C LYS A 140 -8.75 32.96 -28.32
N PRO A 141 -9.37 33.89 -27.58
CA PRO A 141 -9.98 33.55 -26.31
C PRO A 141 -11.10 32.52 -26.50
N GLY A 142 -11.07 31.49 -25.66
CA GLY A 142 -12.12 30.49 -25.55
C GLY A 142 -11.78 29.05 -25.98
N GLY A 143 -12.30 28.10 -25.20
CA GLY A 143 -12.28 26.66 -25.48
C GLY A 143 -13.10 25.92 -24.42
N PHE A 144 -12.90 24.61 -24.27
CA PHE A 144 -13.60 23.77 -23.30
C PHE A 144 -12.57 22.87 -22.60
N LEU A 145 -12.62 22.80 -21.27
CA LEU A 145 -11.82 21.85 -20.50
C LEU A 145 -12.75 21.00 -19.64
N ARG A 146 -12.68 19.68 -19.78
CA ARG A 146 -13.34 18.77 -18.86
C ARG A 146 -12.27 18.13 -17.97
N PHE A 147 -12.37 18.33 -16.68
CA PHE A 147 -11.64 17.52 -15.70
C PHE A 147 -12.34 16.15 -15.58
N ALA A 148 -12.42 15.40 -16.67
CA ALA A 148 -12.90 14.03 -16.66
C ALA A 148 -11.68 13.11 -16.54
N ASP A 149 -11.20 12.94 -15.32
CA ASP A 149 -10.55 11.68 -14.97
C ASP A 149 -10.98 11.30 -13.56
N ALA A 150 -11.39 10.04 -13.38
CA ALA A 150 -12.07 9.55 -12.18
C ALA A 150 -11.19 9.56 -10.91
N ALA A 151 -9.97 10.08 -11.00
CA ALA A 151 -8.94 10.05 -9.97
C ALA A 151 -8.59 11.44 -9.37
N SER A 152 -9.19 12.55 -9.83
CA SER A 152 -8.88 13.89 -9.31
C SER A 152 -10.02 14.47 -8.46
N PRO A 153 -9.84 14.73 -7.15
CA PRO A 153 -10.85 15.31 -6.28
C PRO A 153 -10.85 16.83 -6.45
N GLY A 154 -11.45 17.32 -7.53
CA GLY A 154 -11.69 18.74 -7.76
C GLY A 154 -12.96 18.87 -8.56
N GLY A 155 -13.91 19.68 -8.08
CA GLY A 155 -15.24 19.80 -8.67
C GLY A 155 -15.24 20.06 -10.18
N PHE A 156 -16.35 19.67 -10.82
CA PHE A 156 -16.55 19.89 -12.25
C PHE A 156 -16.71 21.39 -12.54
N ALA A 157 -15.79 21.96 -13.32
CA ALA A 157 -16.00 23.26 -13.94
C ALA A 157 -16.18 23.05 -15.45
N THR A 158 -17.34 23.44 -15.97
CA THR A 158 -17.56 23.53 -17.41
C THR A 158 -17.20 24.95 -17.81
N VAL A 159 -16.15 25.06 -18.59
CA VAL A 159 -15.63 26.31 -19.10
C VAL A 159 -16.36 26.68 -20.39
N LYS A 160 -16.82 27.93 -20.54
CA LYS A 160 -17.29 28.43 -21.83
C LYS A 160 -16.17 29.16 -22.58
N ALA A 161 -16.23 29.07 -23.91
CA ALA A 161 -15.34 29.82 -24.77
C ALA A 161 -15.52 31.34 -24.52
N GLY A 162 -14.42 32.01 -24.13
CA GLY A 162 -14.38 33.46 -23.87
C GLY A 162 -14.26 33.82 -22.39
N GLU A 163 -14.43 32.87 -21.47
CA GLU A 163 -14.26 33.10 -20.04
C GLU A 163 -12.78 32.96 -19.62
N THR A 164 -12.30 33.85 -18.76
CA THR A 164 -11.04 33.67 -18.02
C THR A 164 -11.36 33.19 -16.61
N TRP A 165 -10.55 32.30 -16.04
CA TRP A 165 -10.77 31.82 -14.68
C TRP A 165 -9.48 31.74 -13.88
N LEU A 166 -9.61 31.92 -12.58
CA LEU A 166 -8.54 31.71 -11.62
C LEU A 166 -8.42 30.21 -11.35
N ALA A 167 -7.22 29.65 -11.50
CA ALA A 167 -6.94 28.26 -11.12
C ALA A 167 -7.21 28.06 -9.61
N PRO A 168 -7.54 26.84 -9.14
CA PRO A 168 -7.89 26.57 -7.74
C PRO A 168 -6.85 27.01 -6.71
N GLU A 169 -5.59 27.07 -7.12
CA GLU A 169 -4.45 27.55 -6.31
C GLU A 169 -4.38 29.07 -6.16
N GLY A 170 -5.21 29.84 -6.87
CA GLY A 170 -5.29 31.30 -6.78
C GLY A 170 -4.18 32.07 -7.52
N LYS A 171 -3.31 31.38 -8.26
CA LYS A 171 -2.03 31.95 -8.76
C LYS A 171 -1.93 32.07 -10.28
N ARG A 172 -2.84 31.44 -11.01
CA ARG A 172 -2.83 31.38 -12.48
C ARG A 172 -4.18 31.77 -13.03
N LEU A 173 -4.20 32.73 -13.96
CA LEU A 173 -5.39 33.07 -14.72
C LEU A 173 -5.38 32.24 -16.01
N ILE A 174 -6.27 31.27 -16.13
CA ILE A 174 -6.39 30.47 -17.34
C ILE A 174 -7.12 31.32 -18.38
N ILE A 175 -6.45 31.53 -19.51
CA ILE A 175 -6.91 32.39 -20.61
C ILE A 175 -7.58 31.55 -21.70
N HIS A 176 -7.07 30.33 -21.91
CA HIS A 176 -7.53 29.49 -23.00
C HIS A 176 -7.22 28.00 -22.72
N ALA A 177 -8.15 27.14 -23.05
CA ALA A 177 -8.13 25.72 -22.72
C ALA A 177 -8.85 24.92 -23.81
N ILE A 178 -8.13 24.08 -24.56
CA ILE A 178 -8.74 23.21 -25.58
C ILE A 178 -8.49 21.75 -25.20
N GLU A 179 -9.53 20.93 -25.30
CA GLU A 179 -9.47 19.47 -25.18
C GLU A 179 -10.20 18.80 -26.35
N TYR A 180 -9.54 17.93 -27.13
CA TYR A 180 -10.17 16.79 -27.83
C TYR A 180 -9.16 15.67 -28.18
N GLU A 181 -9.50 14.38 -28.08
CA GLU A 181 -8.74 13.33 -28.80
C GLU A 181 -9.68 12.34 -29.54
N THR A 182 -9.69 12.29 -30.89
CA THR A 182 -10.31 11.27 -31.77
C THR A 182 -9.23 10.94 -32.82
N ARG A 183 -8.43 9.87 -32.74
CA ARG A 183 -8.61 8.46 -33.12
C ARG A 183 -8.58 8.15 -34.63
N GLU A 184 -8.16 6.91 -34.92
CA GLU A 184 -7.65 6.38 -36.21
C GLU A 184 -8.68 6.35 -37.36
N ASP A 185 -9.92 6.76 -37.10
CA ASP A 185 -11.08 6.74 -37.98
C ASP A 185 -11.44 8.11 -38.59
N GLY A 186 -10.57 9.12 -38.41
CA GLY A 186 -10.63 10.37 -39.16
C GLY A 186 -11.41 11.54 -38.52
N LYS A 187 -11.59 11.54 -37.20
CA LYS A 187 -12.17 12.69 -36.47
C LYS A 187 -11.15 13.30 -35.49
N LEU A 188 -11.46 14.38 -34.74
CA LEU A 188 -10.47 15.35 -34.19
C LEU A 188 -9.62 14.94 -32.97
N LYS A 189 -8.28 15.17 -32.98
CA LYS A 189 -7.33 14.89 -31.85
C LYS A 189 -6.46 16.02 -31.16
N PRO A 190 -6.92 17.17 -30.66
CA PRO A 190 -6.15 18.01 -29.70
C PRO A 190 -5.96 17.51 -28.23
N ASN A 191 -4.83 16.85 -27.98
CA ASN A 191 -4.34 16.46 -26.64
C ASN A 191 -4.10 17.69 -25.73
N GLY A 192 -5.15 18.08 -24.99
CA GLY A 192 -5.26 19.10 -23.94
C GLY A 192 -4.15 20.16 -23.88
N ILE A 193 -4.37 21.38 -24.40
CA ILE A 193 -3.44 22.51 -24.21
C ILE A 193 -4.11 23.55 -23.31
N ILE A 194 -3.38 23.96 -22.27
CA ILE A 194 -3.78 25.00 -21.34
C ILE A 194 -2.84 26.19 -21.53
N THR A 195 -3.42 27.37 -21.76
CA THR A 195 -2.73 28.65 -21.81
C THR A 195 -3.18 29.50 -20.64
N TYR A 196 -2.24 29.96 -19.82
CA TYR A 196 -2.51 30.66 -18.58
C TYR A 196 -1.52 31.80 -18.35
N GLN A 197 -1.96 32.88 -17.71
CA GLN A 197 -1.08 33.92 -17.20
C GLN A 197 -0.74 33.63 -15.75
N GLN A 198 0.55 33.72 -15.42
CA GLN A 198 1.00 33.62 -14.04
C GLN A 198 0.74 34.95 -13.33
N ILE A 199 -0.03 34.94 -12.23
CA ILE A 199 -0.40 36.15 -11.49
C ILE A 199 0.56 36.38 -10.30
N THR A 200 1.31 35.34 -9.88
CA THR A 200 2.28 35.44 -8.77
C THR A 200 3.62 34.77 -9.12
N SER A 201 4.73 35.35 -8.70
CA SER A 201 6.10 34.86 -8.97
C SER A 201 6.56 33.65 -8.12
N ASP A 202 5.67 33.01 -7.39
CA ASP A 202 6.01 31.99 -6.39
C ASP A 202 6.14 30.57 -6.97
N ILE A 203 5.90 30.36 -8.25
CA ILE A 203 6.19 29.10 -8.94
C ILE A 203 7.64 29.15 -9.44
N ALA A 204 8.48 28.21 -9.01
CA ALA A 204 9.95 28.27 -9.10
C ALA A 204 10.53 28.58 -10.49
N THR A 205 9.77 28.37 -11.57
CA THR A 205 10.20 28.58 -12.95
C THR A 205 9.32 29.58 -13.72
N ALA A 206 8.26 30.12 -13.11
CA ALA A 206 7.32 31.02 -13.79
C ALA A 206 7.48 32.47 -13.33
N LYS A 207 7.55 33.39 -14.29
CA LYS A 207 7.58 34.84 -14.06
C LYS A 207 6.16 35.38 -14.02
N GLU A 208 5.91 36.24 -13.05
CA GLU A 208 4.64 36.98 -12.95
C GLU A 208 4.36 37.80 -14.20
N GLY A 209 3.09 37.88 -14.60
CA GLY A 209 2.62 38.56 -15.81
C GLY A 209 2.85 37.79 -17.12
N VAL A 210 3.69 36.76 -17.13
CA VAL A 210 4.01 35.99 -18.35
C VAL A 210 2.91 34.96 -18.65
N ILE A 211 2.57 34.84 -19.94
CA ILE A 211 1.63 33.85 -20.44
C ILE A 211 2.38 32.59 -20.82
N TYR A 212 1.96 31.46 -20.25
CA TYR A 212 2.51 30.14 -20.46
C TYR A 212 1.54 29.26 -21.23
N ARG A 213 2.09 28.29 -21.96
CA ARG A 213 1.37 27.20 -22.59
C ARG A 213 1.95 25.87 -22.10
N GLN A 214 1.07 24.95 -21.70
CA GLN A 214 1.42 23.63 -21.17
C GLN A 214 0.39 22.60 -21.62
N ASN A 215 0.77 21.32 -21.66
CA ASN A 215 -0.22 20.25 -21.83
C ASN A 215 -1.06 20.08 -20.55
N ARG A 216 -2.26 19.49 -20.69
CA ARG A 216 -3.20 19.27 -19.58
C ARG A 216 -2.56 18.50 -18.44
N GLU A 217 -1.87 17.41 -18.76
CA GLU A 217 -1.25 16.53 -17.76
C GLU A 217 -0.19 17.26 -16.92
N GLY A 218 0.70 18.02 -17.56
CA GLY A 218 1.71 18.83 -16.88
C GLY A 218 1.08 19.92 -16.02
N PHE A 219 0.04 20.58 -16.53
CA PHE A 219 -0.66 21.63 -15.79
C PHE A 219 -1.38 21.10 -14.55
N VAL A 220 -2.11 19.99 -14.67
CA VAL A 220 -2.80 19.34 -13.54
C VAL A 220 -1.79 18.85 -12.51
N THR A 221 -0.69 18.24 -12.97
CA THR A 221 0.42 17.82 -12.11
C THR A 221 0.97 19.02 -11.33
N ASP A 222 1.27 20.13 -12.00
CA ASP A 222 1.79 21.32 -11.35
C ASP A 222 0.81 21.86 -10.28
N ILE A 223 -0.50 21.89 -10.54
CA ILE A 223 -1.48 22.34 -9.54
C ILE A 223 -1.51 21.41 -8.32
N LEU A 224 -1.59 20.10 -8.55
CA LEU A 224 -1.68 19.12 -7.46
C LEU A 224 -0.42 19.11 -6.59
N TYR A 225 0.76 19.29 -7.20
CA TYR A 225 2.03 19.27 -6.50
C TYR A 225 2.50 20.65 -6.02
N ALA A 226 2.01 21.77 -6.55
CA ALA A 226 2.40 23.12 -6.09
C ALA A 226 2.00 23.37 -4.64
N GLY A 227 0.83 22.88 -4.20
CA GLY A 227 0.40 22.97 -2.80
C GLY A 227 1.30 22.16 -1.85
N ILE A 228 1.70 20.98 -2.27
CA ILE A 228 2.55 20.07 -1.48
C ILE A 228 4.01 20.57 -1.43
N ALA A 229 4.54 21.05 -2.56
CA ALA A 229 5.92 21.52 -2.68
C ALA A 229 6.17 22.85 -1.93
N HIS A 230 5.17 23.74 -1.84
CA HIS A 230 5.30 24.99 -1.08
C HIS A 230 5.18 24.78 0.43
N ALA A 231 4.26 23.93 0.88
CA ALA A 231 4.11 23.58 2.30
C ALA A 231 5.36 22.85 2.82
N GLY A 232 6.00 22.02 1.99
CA GLY A 232 7.22 21.29 2.34
C GLY A 232 8.49 22.14 2.46
N LYS A 233 8.57 23.29 1.77
CA LYS A 233 9.83 24.07 1.71
C LYS A 233 10.05 25.06 2.85
N LYS A 234 9.00 25.50 3.56
CA LYS A 234 9.14 26.60 4.54
C LYS A 234 9.27 26.19 6.00
N LEU A 235 9.09 24.92 6.35
CA LEU A 235 9.18 24.47 7.74
C LEU A 235 9.71 23.03 7.77
N LYS A 236 10.97 22.82 8.15
CA LYS A 236 11.56 21.46 8.27
C LYS A 236 10.73 20.55 9.20
N SER A 237 10.12 21.11 10.24
CA SER A 237 9.20 20.40 11.12
C SER A 237 7.89 20.03 10.43
N THR A 238 7.33 20.91 9.60
CA THR A 238 6.13 20.62 8.80
C THR A 238 6.42 19.65 7.67
N GLN A 239 7.61 19.66 7.08
CA GLN A 239 8.03 18.66 6.11
C GLN A 239 8.05 17.26 6.72
N VAL A 240 8.64 17.09 7.91
CA VAL A 240 8.59 15.81 8.63
C VAL A 240 7.16 15.40 8.94
N LEU A 241 6.29 16.36 9.33
CA LEU A 241 4.87 16.08 9.57
C LEU A 241 4.13 15.64 8.29
N ILE A 242 4.35 16.32 7.16
CA ILE A 242 3.76 15.99 5.86
C ILE A 242 4.29 14.65 5.35
N GLU A 243 5.58 14.37 5.49
CA GLU A 243 6.17 13.08 5.12
C GLU A 243 5.61 11.96 6.00
N MET A 244 5.42 12.21 7.30
CA MET A 244 4.74 11.28 8.21
C MET A 244 3.29 11.06 7.79
N GLU A 245 2.52 12.13 7.52
CA GLU A 245 1.14 12.03 7.05
C GLU A 245 1.06 11.27 5.73
N MET A 246 1.94 11.54 4.77
CA MET A 246 1.97 10.85 3.49
C MET A 246 2.34 9.37 3.64
N GLU A 247 3.36 9.02 4.44
CA GLU A 247 3.71 7.62 4.70
C GLU A 247 2.61 6.89 5.46
N PHE A 248 1.95 7.57 6.40
CA PHE A 248 0.78 7.05 7.10
C PHE A 248 -0.35 6.76 6.12
N LEU A 249 -0.68 7.70 5.24
CA LEU A 249 -1.74 7.58 4.25
C LEU A 249 -1.42 6.51 3.19
N LEU A 250 -0.18 6.47 2.70
CA LEU A 250 0.30 5.43 1.80
C LEU A 250 0.25 4.05 2.46
N ALA A 251 0.54 3.97 3.76
CA ALA A 251 0.42 2.73 4.51
C ALA A 251 -1.05 2.30 4.71
N VAL A 252 -1.94 3.24 5.03
CA VAL A 252 -3.39 2.99 5.08
C VAL A 252 -3.90 2.50 3.73
N ALA A 253 -3.50 3.16 2.65
CA ALA A 253 -3.92 2.84 1.29
C ALA A 253 -3.39 1.48 0.83
N SER A 254 -2.12 1.17 1.12
CA SER A 254 -1.49 -0.10 0.74
C SER A 254 -1.99 -1.30 1.54
N ALA A 255 -2.52 -1.09 2.75
CA ALA A 255 -3.14 -2.15 3.54
C ALA A 255 -4.48 -2.64 2.95
N ASN A 256 -5.12 -1.86 2.07
CA ASN A 256 -6.39 -2.25 1.44
C ASN A 256 -6.54 -1.70 -0.01
N PRO A 257 -5.81 -2.28 -0.99
CA PRO A 257 -5.75 -1.77 -2.37
C PRO A 257 -7.08 -1.87 -3.13
N PHE A 258 -7.96 -2.82 -2.76
CA PHE A 258 -9.27 -3.00 -3.40
C PHE A 258 -10.30 -1.95 -2.98
N VAL A 259 -10.15 -1.39 -1.77
CA VAL A 259 -11.08 -0.40 -1.24
C VAL A 259 -10.76 0.99 -1.82
N PHE A 260 -9.50 1.31 -2.11
CA PHE A 260 -9.09 2.65 -2.53
C PHE A 260 -9.59 3.12 -3.92
N ALA A 261 -10.00 2.21 -4.81
CA ALA A 261 -10.09 2.49 -6.25
C ALA A 261 -11.40 3.11 -6.78
N ALA A 262 -12.49 3.27 -5.98
CA ALA A 262 -13.77 3.72 -6.56
C ALA A 262 -14.67 4.66 -5.71
N ASP A 263 -14.67 4.58 -4.38
CA ASP A 263 -15.59 5.36 -3.51
C ASP A 263 -14.89 5.94 -2.26
N VAL A 264 -13.57 5.84 -2.23
CA VAL A 264 -12.78 5.86 -0.99
C VAL A 264 -11.84 7.04 -0.92
N GLY A 265 -11.50 7.68 -2.05
CA GLY A 265 -10.76 8.94 -2.03
C GLY A 265 -11.42 9.99 -1.13
N LEU A 266 -12.74 10.18 -1.25
CA LEU A 266 -13.48 11.14 -0.43
C LEU A 266 -13.62 10.69 1.03
N LYS A 267 -14.00 9.41 1.28
CA LYS A 267 -14.18 8.88 2.64
C LYS A 267 -12.86 8.77 3.42
N VAL A 268 -11.76 8.42 2.75
CA VAL A 268 -10.42 8.41 3.34
C VAL A 268 -9.93 9.83 3.54
N ALA A 269 -10.12 10.75 2.60
CA ALA A 269 -9.76 12.15 2.80
C ALA A 269 -10.54 12.76 3.98
N GLU A 270 -11.85 12.49 4.08
CA GLU A 270 -12.69 12.93 5.19
C GLU A 270 -12.25 12.28 6.52
N TRP A 271 -12.03 10.97 6.54
CA TRP A 271 -11.53 10.28 7.74
C TRP A 271 -10.15 10.80 8.16
N THR A 272 -9.27 11.05 7.19
CA THR A 272 -7.93 11.60 7.39
C THR A 272 -8.02 12.98 7.99
N ALA A 273 -8.82 13.88 7.39
CA ALA A 273 -9.04 15.22 7.90
C ALA A 273 -9.61 15.18 9.33
N LYS A 274 -10.56 14.27 9.62
CA LYS A 274 -11.15 14.08 10.95
C LYS A 274 -10.18 13.49 11.99
N ASN A 275 -9.09 12.83 11.57
CA ASN A 275 -8.19 12.13 12.47
C ASN A 275 -6.73 12.62 12.40
N LYS A 276 -6.41 13.66 11.63
CA LYS A 276 -5.04 14.16 11.43
C LYS A 276 -4.31 14.39 12.76
N ASP A 277 -4.99 14.97 13.75
CA ASP A 277 -4.40 15.29 15.06
C ASP A 277 -4.13 14.03 15.91
N ASN A 278 -4.67 12.88 15.51
CA ASN A 278 -4.42 11.59 16.15
C ASN A 278 -3.24 10.83 15.51
N PHE A 279 -2.77 11.21 14.32
CA PHE A 279 -1.68 10.47 13.66
C PHE A 279 -0.38 10.53 14.46
N PRO A 280 0.07 11.70 14.98
CA PRO A 280 1.26 11.76 15.82
C PRO A 280 1.08 10.97 17.11
N LYS A 281 -0.14 10.93 17.66
CA LYS A 281 -0.46 10.17 18.87
C LYS A 281 -0.33 8.66 18.66
N TRP A 282 -0.86 8.15 17.55
CA TRP A 282 -0.74 6.73 17.19
C TRP A 282 0.70 6.33 16.90
N ALA A 283 1.44 7.16 16.15
CA ALA A 283 2.86 6.92 15.91
C ALA A 283 3.67 6.91 17.22
N LYS A 284 3.43 7.90 18.10
CA LYS A 284 4.06 7.96 19.43
C LYS A 284 3.73 6.73 20.28
N ALA A 285 2.49 6.27 20.26
CA ALA A 285 2.07 5.08 20.99
C ALA A 285 2.85 3.84 20.56
N ILE A 286 2.98 3.61 19.25
CA ILE A 286 3.75 2.49 18.70
C ILE A 286 5.24 2.64 19.04
N SER A 287 5.80 3.86 18.92
CA SER A 287 7.19 4.13 19.30
C SER A 287 7.47 3.74 20.75
N LEU A 288 6.59 4.12 21.68
CA LEU A 288 6.72 3.79 23.10
C LEU A 288 6.61 2.29 23.36
N VAL A 289 5.72 1.59 22.65
CA VAL A 289 5.60 0.12 22.73
C VAL A 289 6.87 -0.56 22.21
N LEU A 290 7.44 -0.10 21.10
CA LEU A 290 8.70 -0.65 20.55
C LEU A 290 9.91 -0.33 21.44
N ALA A 291 9.94 0.84 22.08
CA ALA A 291 10.97 1.19 23.05
C ALA A 291 10.87 0.30 24.30
N ALA A 292 9.67 0.09 24.83
CA ALA A 292 9.44 -0.82 25.95
C ALA A 292 9.82 -2.26 25.60
N ARG A 293 9.49 -2.72 24.38
CA ARG A 293 9.91 -4.02 23.84
C ARG A 293 11.41 -4.20 23.90
N LYS A 294 12.16 -3.24 23.38
CA LYS A 294 13.63 -3.30 23.37
C LYS A 294 14.18 -3.44 24.80
N THR A 295 13.66 -2.66 25.74
CA THR A 295 14.07 -2.76 27.15
C THR A 295 13.72 -4.12 27.75
N LEU A 296 12.48 -4.59 27.59
CA LEU A 296 12.04 -5.87 28.17
C LEU A 296 12.79 -7.07 27.56
N LYS A 297 13.06 -7.08 26.26
CA LYS A 297 13.88 -8.13 25.64
C LYS A 297 15.28 -8.24 26.23
N THR A 298 15.88 -7.09 26.58
CA THR A 298 17.23 -7.06 27.14
C THR A 298 17.25 -7.47 28.62
N TYR A 299 16.29 -6.99 29.41
CA TYR A 299 16.37 -7.07 30.87
C TYR A 299 15.39 -8.08 31.50
N ALA A 300 14.34 -8.45 30.79
CA ALA A 300 13.34 -9.43 31.23
C ALA A 300 12.83 -10.26 30.04
N PRO A 301 13.70 -11.07 29.40
CA PRO A 301 13.35 -11.78 28.18
C PRO A 301 12.22 -12.78 28.39
N THR A 302 12.16 -13.47 29.53
CA THR A 302 11.07 -14.41 29.82
C THR A 302 9.74 -13.67 30.01
N LEU A 303 9.78 -12.51 30.68
CA LEU A 303 8.61 -11.64 30.82
C LEU A 303 8.10 -11.14 29.46
N TRP A 304 9.04 -10.76 28.59
CA TRP A 304 8.74 -10.37 27.23
C TRP A 304 8.09 -11.53 26.48
N ASP A 305 8.78 -12.66 26.31
CA ASP A 305 8.35 -13.77 25.46
C ASP A 305 7.01 -14.38 25.90
N LYS A 306 6.82 -14.58 27.20
CA LYS A 306 5.66 -15.33 27.71
C LYS A 306 4.40 -14.48 27.87
N ILE A 307 4.55 -13.18 28.10
CA ILE A 307 3.42 -12.31 28.44
C ILE A 307 3.26 -11.21 27.41
N VAL A 308 4.31 -10.41 27.21
CA VAL A 308 4.20 -9.18 26.41
C VAL A 308 4.13 -9.51 24.92
N ASP A 309 4.98 -10.43 24.43
CA ASP A 309 4.97 -10.90 23.06
C ASP A 309 3.69 -11.67 22.76
N ALA A 310 3.23 -12.55 23.65
CA ALA A 310 1.95 -13.23 23.49
C ALA A 310 0.77 -12.24 23.36
N ALA A 311 0.75 -11.19 24.18
CA ALA A 311 -0.30 -10.18 24.15
C ALA A 311 -0.17 -9.21 22.96
N LEU A 312 1.04 -8.79 22.59
CA LEU A 312 1.28 -7.99 21.40
C LEU A 312 1.00 -8.79 20.13
N PHE A 313 1.40 -10.05 20.10
CA PHE A 313 1.06 -10.97 19.05
C PHE A 313 -0.45 -11.14 18.99
N ALA A 314 -1.18 -11.35 20.09
CA ALA A 314 -2.64 -11.36 20.06
C ALA A 314 -3.22 -10.02 19.56
N ALA A 315 -2.61 -8.90 19.95
CA ALA A 315 -2.99 -7.57 19.51
C ALA A 315 -2.63 -7.30 18.04
N TRP A 316 -1.71 -8.04 17.41
CA TRP A 316 -1.22 -7.78 16.05
C TRP A 316 -1.58 -8.90 15.06
N LYS A 317 -1.81 -10.12 15.54
CA LYS A 317 -2.15 -11.34 14.78
C LYS A 317 -3.36 -11.07 13.88
N GLY A 318 -3.25 -11.54 12.64
CA GLY A 318 -4.31 -11.47 11.63
C GLY A 318 -4.35 -10.20 10.79
N THR A 319 -3.48 -9.21 11.00
CA THR A 319 -3.38 -8.13 10.01
C THR A 319 -2.55 -8.62 8.83
N LYS A 320 -3.24 -8.88 7.70
CA LYS A 320 -2.58 -9.12 6.40
C LYS A 320 -1.50 -8.08 6.12
N ALA A 321 -1.68 -6.85 6.62
CA ALA A 321 -0.76 -5.75 6.44
C ALA A 321 0.56 -5.90 7.24
N ALA A 322 0.56 -6.44 8.47
CA ALA A 322 1.81 -6.71 9.19
C ALA A 322 2.56 -7.88 8.54
N VAL A 323 1.86 -8.93 8.15
CA VAL A 323 2.47 -10.08 7.43
C VAL A 323 2.98 -9.65 6.05
N ALA A 324 2.26 -8.78 5.33
CA ALA A 324 2.70 -8.28 4.03
C ALA A 324 3.89 -7.31 4.12
N MET A 325 3.94 -6.47 5.17
CA MET A 325 5.05 -5.51 5.35
C MET A 325 6.34 -6.17 5.82
N PHE A 326 6.22 -7.20 6.65
CA PHE A 326 7.37 -7.74 7.38
C PHE A 326 7.68 -9.17 6.95
N GLY A 327 6.72 -9.92 6.44
CA GLY A 327 6.79 -11.37 6.30
C GLY A 327 6.23 -12.07 7.54
N GLU A 328 5.86 -13.34 7.39
CA GLU A 328 5.21 -14.13 8.44
C GLU A 328 6.11 -14.29 9.68
N ASP A 329 7.43 -14.42 9.47
CA ASP A 329 8.44 -14.53 10.53
C ASP A 329 8.76 -13.20 11.23
N VAL A 330 8.61 -12.08 10.53
CA VAL A 330 8.99 -10.75 11.06
C VAL A 330 7.82 -10.08 11.79
N ALA A 331 6.58 -10.58 11.64
CA ALA A 331 5.47 -10.20 12.52
C ALA A 331 5.77 -10.55 14.00
N ARG A 332 6.62 -11.55 14.27
CA ARG A 332 7.19 -11.82 15.61
C ARG A 332 8.47 -11.01 15.88
N ASN A 333 9.23 -10.73 14.83
CA ASN A 333 10.53 -10.06 14.89
C ASN A 333 10.56 -8.68 14.24
N ILE A 334 9.71 -7.74 14.70
CA ILE A 334 9.90 -6.33 14.34
C ILE A 334 11.36 -5.95 14.66
N PRO A 335 12.14 -5.40 13.73
CA PRO A 335 13.54 -5.06 14.00
C PRO A 335 13.63 -4.01 15.10
N ASP A 336 14.52 -4.19 16.08
CA ASP A 336 14.70 -3.21 17.17
C ASP A 336 15.15 -1.84 16.65
N ALA A 337 15.80 -1.81 15.48
CA ALA A 337 16.14 -0.59 14.77
C ALA A 337 14.92 0.27 14.39
N MET A 338 13.71 -0.32 14.32
CA MET A 338 12.49 0.42 14.02
C MET A 338 12.09 1.39 15.13
N ALA A 339 12.46 1.13 16.40
CA ALA A 339 12.08 1.97 17.54
C ALA A 339 12.60 3.42 17.43
N GLY A 340 13.70 3.64 16.69
CA GLY A 340 14.28 4.97 16.44
C GLY A 340 13.91 5.60 15.10
N ASP A 341 13.17 4.89 14.24
CA ASP A 341 12.86 5.34 12.88
C ASP A 341 11.40 5.81 12.81
N THR A 342 11.20 7.11 13.05
CA THR A 342 9.88 7.76 13.05
C THR A 342 9.09 7.48 11.77
N LYS A 343 9.77 7.40 10.62
CA LYS A 343 9.13 7.16 9.33
C LYS A 343 8.56 5.75 9.25
N LYS A 344 9.35 4.73 9.64
CA LYS A 344 8.88 3.34 9.69
C LYS A 344 7.78 3.13 10.72
N ILE A 345 7.87 3.78 11.88
CA ILE A 345 6.83 3.71 12.93
C ILE A 345 5.52 4.29 12.42
N THR A 346 5.59 5.43 11.73
CA THR A 346 4.39 6.07 11.16
C THR A 346 3.76 5.21 10.08
N LYS A 347 4.59 4.60 9.23
CA LYS A 347 4.15 3.63 8.23
C LYS A 347 3.49 2.41 8.86
N LEU A 348 4.07 1.88 9.94
CA LEU A 348 3.48 0.78 10.72
C LEU A 348 2.12 1.18 11.32
N ALA A 349 2.05 2.39 11.92
CA ALA A 349 0.80 2.92 12.48
C ALA A 349 -0.30 3.00 11.41
N GLY A 350 0.01 3.59 10.25
CA GLY A 350 -0.94 3.71 9.14
C GLY A 350 -1.37 2.36 8.60
N SER A 351 -0.44 1.43 8.43
CA SER A 351 -0.73 0.07 7.96
C SER A 351 -1.66 -0.68 8.92
N LEU A 352 -1.40 -0.61 10.22
CA LEU A 352 -2.29 -1.18 11.23
C LEU A 352 -3.66 -0.53 11.13
N LEU A 353 -3.75 0.80 11.22
CA LEU A 353 -5.04 1.50 11.17
C LEU A 353 -5.83 1.28 9.87
N GLY A 354 -5.17 1.19 8.72
CA GLY A 354 -5.83 0.86 7.46
C GLY A 354 -6.36 -0.56 7.41
N SER A 355 -5.66 -1.52 8.03
CA SER A 355 -6.04 -2.93 8.00
C SER A 355 -7.19 -3.29 8.97
N ILE A 356 -7.23 -2.68 10.15
CA ILE A 356 -8.17 -3.04 11.24
C ILE A 356 -9.09 -1.90 11.66
N GLY A 357 -8.92 -0.72 11.08
CA GLY A 357 -9.67 0.48 11.44
C GLY A 357 -9.31 1.04 12.82
N LYS A 358 -9.84 2.24 13.11
CA LYS A 358 -9.63 2.93 14.40
C LYS A 358 -10.15 2.12 15.59
N SER A 359 -11.33 1.52 15.47
CA SER A 359 -11.92 0.71 16.54
C SER A 359 -11.06 -0.52 16.85
N GLY A 360 -10.64 -1.25 15.81
CA GLY A 360 -9.75 -2.40 15.97
C GLY A 360 -8.40 -2.02 16.57
N PHE A 361 -7.82 -0.90 16.13
CA PHE A 361 -6.56 -0.39 16.68
C PHE A 361 -6.70 -0.05 18.17
N ASN A 362 -7.74 0.69 18.55
CA ASN A 362 -8.01 1.04 19.94
C ASN A 362 -8.28 -0.19 20.81
N ALA A 363 -9.01 -1.20 20.31
CA ALA A 363 -9.26 -2.44 21.03
C ALA A 363 -7.97 -3.21 21.29
N ARG A 364 -7.09 -3.29 20.29
CA ARG A 364 -5.78 -3.96 20.39
C ARG A 364 -4.83 -3.24 21.35
N MET A 365 -4.82 -1.92 21.32
CA MET A 365 -4.06 -1.14 22.30
C MET A 365 -4.68 -1.22 23.71
N THR A 366 -5.99 -1.43 23.83
CA THR A 366 -6.63 -1.73 25.11
C THR A 366 -6.17 -3.08 25.69
N ALA A 367 -5.85 -4.07 24.85
CA ALA A 367 -5.23 -5.31 25.32
C ALA A 367 -3.85 -5.03 25.96
N LEU A 368 -3.09 -4.05 25.46
CA LEU A 368 -1.83 -3.63 26.11
C LEU A 368 -2.06 -3.02 27.50
N ARG A 369 -3.23 -2.43 27.77
CA ARG A 369 -3.59 -2.01 29.13
C ARG A 369 -3.68 -3.19 30.08
N LEU A 370 -4.22 -4.33 29.63
CA LEU A 370 -4.28 -5.53 30.46
C LEU A 370 -2.87 -6.01 30.80
N VAL A 371 -1.97 -6.05 29.80
CA VAL A 371 -0.54 -6.34 30.01
C VAL A 371 0.07 -5.38 31.02
N TRP A 372 -0.11 -4.08 30.80
CA TRP A 372 0.38 -3.05 31.73
C TRP A 372 -0.17 -3.26 33.14
N THR A 373 -1.47 -3.56 33.31
CA THR A 373 -2.12 -3.74 34.61
C THR A 373 -1.53 -4.96 35.34
N ILE A 374 -1.31 -6.06 34.62
CA ILE A 374 -0.69 -7.26 35.16
C ILE A 374 0.76 -6.96 35.56
N LEU A 375 1.53 -6.37 34.65
CA LEU A 375 2.92 -5.99 34.89
C LEU A 375 3.06 -5.01 36.04
N SER A 376 2.20 -4.00 36.15
CA SER A 376 2.24 -3.02 37.24
C SER A 376 1.88 -3.66 38.57
N THR A 377 0.96 -4.63 38.60
CA THR A 377 0.62 -5.35 39.83
C THR A 377 1.80 -6.17 40.32
N VAL A 378 2.51 -6.83 39.40
CA VAL A 378 3.67 -7.68 39.70
C VAL A 378 4.87 -6.83 40.08
N ALA A 379 5.18 -5.81 39.26
CA ALA A 379 6.27 -4.88 39.51
C ALA A 379 6.04 -4.08 40.80
N MET A 380 4.84 -3.55 41.06
CA MET A 380 4.57 -2.87 42.33
C MET A 380 4.74 -3.83 43.51
N LYS A 381 4.17 -5.03 43.46
CA LYS A 381 4.35 -6.00 44.56
C LYS A 381 5.82 -6.34 44.79
N ALA A 382 6.61 -6.48 43.74
CA ALA A 382 8.05 -6.74 43.83
C ALA A 382 8.84 -5.52 44.32
N LEU A 383 8.51 -4.31 43.84
CA LEU A 383 9.24 -3.07 44.13
C LEU A 383 8.89 -2.49 45.51
N THR A 384 7.61 -2.52 45.92
CA THR A 384 7.17 -1.94 47.19
C THR A 384 7.58 -2.77 48.41
N SER A 385 7.89 -4.05 48.22
CA SER A 385 8.38 -4.93 49.30
C SER A 385 9.88 -4.76 49.58
N ILE A 386 10.60 -3.93 48.84
CA ILE A 386 12.05 -3.79 48.95
C ILE A 386 12.43 -2.33 49.25
N PRO A 387 12.72 -1.97 50.52
CA PRO A 387 13.71 -0.92 50.76
C PRO A 387 15.01 -1.37 50.08
N ALA A 388 15.67 -0.49 49.32
CA ALA A 388 16.79 -0.79 48.40
C ALA A 388 17.97 -1.66 48.93
N ALA A 389 17.96 -2.07 50.20
CA ALA A 389 18.93 -2.93 50.87
C ALA A 389 18.43 -4.35 51.25
N VAL A 390 17.13 -4.69 51.08
CA VAL A 390 16.59 -5.97 51.58
C VAL A 390 16.50 -7.02 50.46
N LYS A 391 17.22 -8.13 50.62
CA LYS A 391 17.12 -9.30 49.72
C LYS A 391 15.73 -9.95 49.89
N ILE A 392 14.92 -9.99 48.82
CA ILE A 392 13.66 -10.75 48.82
C ILE A 392 13.95 -12.20 49.17
N THR A 393 13.17 -12.76 50.10
CA THR A 393 13.29 -14.16 50.49
C THR A 393 12.80 -15.11 49.39
N ALA A 394 13.30 -16.35 49.36
CA ALA A 394 12.84 -17.35 48.39
C ALA A 394 11.32 -17.61 48.48
N ALA A 395 10.74 -17.52 49.69
CA ALA A 395 9.31 -17.69 49.92
C ALA A 395 8.47 -16.56 49.28
N GLU A 396 8.92 -15.31 49.39
CA GLU A 396 8.26 -14.17 48.76
C GLU A 396 8.34 -14.23 47.24
N LYS A 397 9.50 -14.63 46.67
CA LYS A 397 9.63 -14.85 45.22
C LYS A 397 8.65 -15.92 44.74
N LYS A 398 8.55 -17.04 45.46
CA LYS A 398 7.60 -18.13 45.14
C LYS A 398 6.15 -17.65 45.21
N LYS A 399 5.79 -16.89 46.25
CA LYS A 399 4.44 -16.31 46.37
C LYS A 399 4.13 -15.34 45.23
N ALA A 400 5.07 -14.47 44.86
CA ALA A 400 4.91 -13.55 43.74
C ALA A 400 4.71 -14.28 42.40
N ALA A 401 5.45 -15.38 42.19
CA ALA A 401 5.29 -16.23 41.01
C ALA A 401 3.90 -16.88 40.95
N LEU A 402 3.41 -17.43 42.08
CA LEU A 402 2.05 -18.01 42.16
C LEU A 402 0.95 -16.96 41.91
N ASP A 403 1.08 -15.78 42.51
CA ASP A 403 0.16 -14.66 42.29
C ASP A 403 0.13 -14.22 40.81
N LEU A 404 1.29 -14.22 40.15
CA LEU A 404 1.44 -13.92 38.72
C LEU A 404 0.71 -14.96 37.86
N VAL A 405 0.94 -16.26 38.11
CA VAL A 405 0.25 -17.35 37.41
C VAL A 405 -1.27 -17.23 37.55
N LEU A 406 -1.77 -17.01 38.77
CA LEU A 406 -3.20 -16.87 39.03
C LEU A 406 -3.81 -15.66 38.30
N SER A 407 -3.10 -14.53 38.27
CA SER A 407 -3.56 -13.31 37.61
C SER A 407 -3.61 -13.48 36.09
N LEU A 408 -2.59 -14.11 35.50
CA LEU A 408 -2.54 -14.40 34.07
C LEU A 408 -3.55 -15.45 33.64
N LYS A 409 -3.79 -16.48 34.47
CA LYS A 409 -4.82 -17.49 34.22
C LYS A 409 -6.20 -16.86 34.12
N LYS A 410 -6.53 -15.87 34.97
CA LYS A 410 -7.79 -15.11 34.87
C LYS A 410 -7.89 -14.30 33.58
N ALA A 411 -6.76 -13.88 33.02
CA ALA A 411 -6.66 -13.19 31.73
C ALA A 411 -6.61 -14.17 30.53
N GLY A 412 -6.70 -15.48 30.75
CA GLY A 412 -6.61 -16.50 29.70
C GLY A 412 -5.20 -16.75 29.17
N VAL A 413 -4.16 -16.29 29.88
CA VAL A 413 -2.75 -16.52 29.53
C VAL A 413 -2.22 -17.68 30.34
N ALA A 414 -1.75 -18.74 29.67
CA ALA A 414 -1.12 -19.88 30.32
C ALA A 414 0.35 -19.57 30.62
N LEU A 415 0.73 -19.67 31.90
CA LEU A 415 2.11 -19.48 32.37
C LEU A 415 2.46 -20.62 33.33
N THR A 416 3.62 -21.23 33.15
CA THR A 416 4.11 -22.27 34.08
C THR A 416 4.67 -21.62 35.36
N GLU A 417 4.70 -22.37 36.46
CA GLU A 417 5.31 -21.87 37.70
C GLU A 417 6.80 -21.56 37.53
N GLY A 418 7.51 -22.36 36.72
CA GLY A 418 8.92 -22.13 36.37
C GLY A 418 9.12 -20.81 35.62
N ASP A 419 8.35 -20.59 34.55
CA ASP A 419 8.40 -19.33 33.80
C ASP A 419 8.08 -18.13 34.72
N ALA A 420 7.09 -18.26 35.60
CA ALA A 420 6.72 -17.22 36.55
C ALA A 420 7.83 -16.90 37.57
N ALA A 421 8.53 -17.92 38.06
CA ALA A 421 9.67 -17.73 38.96
C ALA A 421 10.82 -16.99 38.26
N THR A 422 11.15 -17.37 37.02
CA THR A 422 12.16 -16.69 36.19
C THR A 422 11.78 -15.23 35.94
N ILE A 423 10.51 -14.95 35.62
CA ILE A 423 10.01 -13.59 35.44
C ILE A 423 10.21 -12.75 36.70
N VAL A 424 9.84 -13.28 37.88
CA VAL A 424 10.03 -12.56 39.15
C VAL A 424 11.51 -12.26 39.37
N GLU A 425 12.40 -13.20 39.09
CA GLU A 425 13.84 -13.00 39.21
C GLU A 425 14.37 -11.92 38.26
N GLU A 426 13.97 -11.94 36.99
CA GLU A 426 14.31 -10.91 36.00
C GLU A 426 13.85 -9.51 36.42
N VAL A 427 12.61 -9.40 36.90
CA VAL A 427 12.01 -8.13 37.35
C VAL A 427 12.74 -7.59 38.57
N VAL A 428 13.09 -8.44 39.53
CA VAL A 428 13.80 -8.03 40.74
C VAL A 428 15.23 -7.61 40.42
N LYS A 429 15.89 -8.32 39.50
CA LYS A 429 17.26 -8.04 39.08
C LYS A 429 17.38 -6.72 38.31
N ASN A 430 16.37 -6.37 37.50
CA ASN A 430 16.39 -5.21 36.60
C ASN A 430 15.16 -4.31 36.84
N ALA A 431 14.93 -4.01 38.12
CA ALA A 431 13.76 -3.30 38.63
C ALA A 431 13.49 -1.96 37.92
N ASP A 432 14.53 -1.14 37.76
CA ASP A 432 14.40 0.20 37.20
C ASP A 432 14.10 0.18 35.71
N GLU A 433 14.80 -0.67 34.95
CA GLU A 433 14.60 -0.82 33.51
C GLU A 433 13.23 -1.41 33.19
N VAL A 434 12.79 -2.41 33.96
CA VAL A 434 11.45 -2.98 33.80
C VAL A 434 10.37 -1.94 34.14
N ASN A 435 10.53 -1.17 35.23
CA ASN A 435 9.59 -0.13 35.59
C ASN A 435 9.52 0.99 34.53
N ASP A 436 10.65 1.40 33.97
CA ASP A 436 10.70 2.35 32.86
C ASP A 436 9.99 1.81 31.61
N ALA A 437 10.18 0.53 31.26
CA ALA A 437 9.44 -0.11 30.18
C ALA A 437 7.92 -0.15 30.43
N ILE A 438 7.50 -0.45 31.66
CA ILE A 438 6.08 -0.43 32.08
C ILE A 438 5.50 0.99 31.95
N LYS A 439 6.25 2.03 32.35
CA LYS A 439 5.85 3.43 32.18
C LYS A 439 5.70 3.81 30.71
N LYS A 440 6.60 3.35 29.84
CA LYS A 440 6.50 3.55 28.38
C LYS A 440 5.25 2.89 27.80
N LEU A 441 4.94 1.64 28.18
CA LEU A 441 3.71 0.96 27.76
C LEU A 441 2.46 1.74 28.19
N LYS A 442 2.43 2.22 29.44
CA LYS A 442 1.35 3.06 29.95
C LYS A 442 1.20 4.35 29.14
N ALA A 443 2.30 5.07 28.93
CA ALA A 443 2.30 6.32 28.17
C ALA A 443 1.86 6.10 26.71
N GLY A 444 2.21 4.95 26.12
CA GLY A 444 1.75 4.58 24.78
C GLY A 444 0.24 4.33 24.73
N TYR A 445 -0.31 3.65 25.73
CA TYR A 445 -1.76 3.47 25.89
C TYR A 445 -2.48 4.80 26.16
N ASP A 446 -1.94 5.66 27.02
CA ASP A 446 -2.55 6.95 27.35
C ASP A 446 -2.54 7.90 26.14
N ALA A 447 -1.54 7.80 25.26
CA ALA A 447 -1.43 8.67 24.09
C ALA A 447 -2.57 8.50 23.08
N ILE A 448 -3.20 7.32 23.01
CA ILE A 448 -4.25 7.03 22.01
C ILE A 448 -5.67 7.26 22.52
N ARG A 449 -5.81 7.57 23.81
CA ARG A 449 -7.07 7.93 24.45
C ARG A 449 -7.32 9.42 24.31
#